data_AF-A0A3C1IHB0-F1
#
_entry.id   AF-A0A3C1IHB0-F1
#
_cell.length_a   1.000
_cell.length_b   1.000
_cell.length_c   1.000
_cell.angle_alpha   90.00
_cell.angle_beta   90.00
_cell.angle_gamma   90.00
#
_symmetry.space_group_name_H-M   'P 1'
#
loop_
_entity.id
_entity.type
_entity.pdbx_description
1 polymer ?
#
loop_
_entity_poly.entity_id
_entity_poly.type
_entity_poly.pdbx_seq_one_letter_code
_entity_poly.pdbx_strand_id
1 'polypeptide(L)' 'MPATRLDPIDRMILAELQADGRMTNVELARRVGISAPPCLRRVRTLEEQGYVRGYHA' A
#
# COMPACT_ATOMS: atom_id res chain seq x y z
N MET A 1 11.50 -0.74 16.17
CA MET A 1 11.61 -1.32 14.82
C MET A 1 10.38 -2.18 14.60
N PRO A 2 9.37 -1.77 13.81
CA PRO A 2 8.22 -2.63 13.58
C PRO A 2 8.65 -3.77 12.65
N ALA A 3 9.06 -4.89 13.23
CA ALA A 3 9.38 -6.13 12.51
C ALA A 3 8.10 -6.87 12.08
N THR A 4 7.11 -6.14 11.57
CA THR A 4 5.96 -6.75 10.91
C THR A 4 6.45 -7.24 9.55
N ARG A 5 6.47 -8.56 9.35
CA ARG A 5 6.83 -9.16 8.05
C ARG A 5 5.87 -8.59 7.02
N LEU A 6 6.36 -7.67 6.18
CA LEU A 6 5.62 -7.17 5.02
C LEU A 6 5.27 -8.35 4.14
N ASP A 7 3.98 -8.59 3.93
CA ASP A 7 3.52 -9.60 3.00
C ASP A 7 3.95 -9.23 1.57
N PRO A 8 3.96 -10.19 0.64
CA PRO A 8 4.19 -9.91 -0.77
C PRO A 8 3.29 -8.80 -1.30
N ILE A 9 2.01 -8.74 -0.88
CA ILE A 9 1.11 -7.70 -1.40
C ILE A 9 1.35 -6.34 -0.73
N ASP A 10 1.82 -6.30 0.51
CA ASP A 10 2.23 -5.03 1.13
C ASP A 10 3.44 -4.45 0.38
N ARG A 11 4.38 -5.31 -0.02
CA ARG A 11 5.52 -4.89 -0.86
C ARG A 11 5.06 -4.41 -2.23
N MET A 12 4.10 -5.08 -2.86
CA MET A 12 3.54 -4.62 -4.13
C MET A 12 2.77 -3.31 -3.98
N ILE A 13 2.00 -3.14 -2.90
CA ILE A 13 1.33 -1.86 -2.57
C ILE A 13 2.37 -0.74 -2.49
N LEU A 14 3.44 -0.95 -1.72
CA LEU A 14 4.51 0.02 -1.58
C LEU A 14 5.23 0.29 -2.91
N ALA A 15 5.45 -0.73 -3.73
CA ALA A 15 6.07 -0.59 -5.05
C ALA A 15 5.20 0.23 -6.01
N GLU A 16 3.90 -0.05 -6.08
CA GLU A 16 2.96 0.71 -6.91
C GLU A 16 2.78 2.14 -6.41
N LEU A 17 2.70 2.35 -5.08
CA LEU A 17 2.64 3.70 -4.50
C LEU A 17 3.94 4.50 -4.69
N GLN A 18 5.10 3.83 -4.72
CA GLN A 18 6.37 4.48 -5.07
C GLN A 18 6.48 4.79 -6.55
N ALA A 19 5.94 3.93 -7.41
CA ALA A 19 5.92 4.15 -8.85
C ALA A 19 4.95 5.25 -9.25
N ASP A 20 3.77 5.30 -8.63
CA ASP A 20 2.73 6.30 -8.86
C ASP A 20 1.92 6.56 -7.59
N GLY A 21 2.37 7.55 -6.81
CA GLY A 21 1.70 7.98 -5.59
C GLY A 21 0.39 8.74 -5.82
N ARG A 22 -0.01 9.04 -7.07
CA ARG A 22 -1.29 9.70 -7.39
C ARG A 22 -2.42 8.70 -7.64
N MET A 23 -2.09 7.42 -7.72
CA MET A 23 -3.02 6.32 -7.94
C MET A 23 -4.08 6.23 -6.84
N THR A 24 -5.33 5.97 -7.23
CA THR A 24 -6.39 5.73 -6.24
C THR A 24 -6.25 4.34 -5.61
N ASN A 25 -6.72 4.18 -4.38
CA ASN A 25 -6.73 2.88 -3.70
C ASN A 25 -7.49 1.78 -4.47
N VAL A 26 -8.42 2.15 -5.36
CA VAL A 26 -9.17 1.23 -6.22
C VAL A 26 -8.29 0.72 -7.36
N GLU A 27 -7.53 1.61 -7.99
CA GLU A 27 -6.56 1.25 -9.04
C GLU A 27 -5.41 0.43 -8.46
N LEU A 28 -4.90 0.84 -7.29
CA LEU A 28 -3.91 0.10 -6.53
C LEU A 28 -4.38 -1.33 -6.32
N ALA A 29 -5.56 -1.52 -5.72
CA ALA A 29 -6.16 -2.84 -5.48
C ALA A 29 -6.19 -3.71 -6.75
N ARG A 30 -6.61 -3.13 -7.88
CA ARG A 30 -6.62 -3.82 -9.19
C ARG A 30 -5.22 -4.26 -9.62
N ARG A 31 -4.20 -3.41 -9.43
CA ARG A 31 -2.81 -3.73 -9.78
C ARG A 31 -2.19 -4.78 -8.86
N VAL A 32 -2.48 -4.74 -7.56
CA VAL A 32 -2.02 -5.77 -6.61
C VAL A 32 -2.77 -7.10 -6.73
N GLY A 33 -3.87 -7.13 -7.49
CA GLY A 33 -4.69 -8.34 -7.67
C GLY A 33 -5.61 -8.66 -6.49
N ILE A 34 -6.04 -7.65 -5.73
CA ILE A 34 -6.97 -7.80 -4.60
C ILE A 34 -8.18 -6.87 -4.73
N SER A 35 -9.21 -7.12 -3.94
CA SER A 35 -10.37 -6.23 -3.87
C SER A 35 -10.05 -4.95 -3.09
N ALA A 36 -10.82 -3.87 -3.33
CA ALA A 36 -10.60 -2.58 -2.69
C ALA A 36 -10.69 -2.61 -1.14
N PRO A 37 -11.61 -3.35 -0.50
CA PRO A 37 -11.70 -3.38 0.98
C PRO A 37 -10.45 -3.90 1.70
N PRO A 38 -9.81 -5.04 1.32
CA PRO A 38 -8.56 -5.47 1.92
C PRO A 38 -7.37 -4.57 1.55
N CYS A 39 -7.36 -3.97 0.35
CA CYS A 39 -6.31 -3.03 -0.06
C CYS A 39 -6.27 -1.80 0.86
N LEU A 40 -7.42 -1.16 1.09
CA LEU A 40 -7.55 0.00 1.98
C LEU A 40 -7.06 -0.30 3.40
N ARG A 41 -7.37 -1.50 3.91
CA ARG A 41 -6.97 -1.92 5.25
C ARG A 41 -5.45 -2.06 5.35
N ARG A 42 -4.83 -2.69 4.35
CA ARG A 42 -3.37 -2.84 4.26
C ARG A 42 -2.67 -1.49 4.13
N VAL A 43 -3.16 -0.61 3.25
CA VAL A 43 -2.62 0.75 3.09
C VAL A 43 -2.67 1.52 4.41
N ARG A 44 -3.81 1.50 5.12
CA ARG A 44 -3.91 2.11 6.45
C ARG A 44 -2.93 1.53 7.45
N THR A 45 -2.78 0.21 7.50
CA THR A 45 -1.80 -0.43 8.39
C THR A 45 -0.37 -0.01 8.03
N LEU A 46 -0.04 0.14 6.74
CA LEU A 46 1.26 0.62 6.29
C LEU A 46 1.50 2.10 6.65
N GLU A 47 0.47 2.94 6.60
CA GLU A 47 0.51 4.33 7.08
C GLU A 47 0.71 4.38 8.61
N GLU A 48 -0.10 3.63 9.37
CA GLU A 48 -0.02 3.56 10.83
C GLU A 48 1.34 3.02 11.32
N GLN A 49 1.93 2.09 10.59
CA GLN A 49 3.26 1.56 10.87
C GLN A 49 4.40 2.51 10.44
N GLY A 50 4.08 3.61 9.76
CA GLY A 50 5.04 4.60 9.28
C GLY A 50 5.82 4.19 8.02
N TYR A 51 5.39 3.13 7.32
CA TYR A 51 5.94 2.75 6.02
C TYR A 51 5.53 3.75 4.94
N VAL A 52 4.28 4.21 4.97
CA VAL A 52 3.77 5.29 4.10
C VAL A 52 3.72 6.57 4.92
N ARG A 53 4.58 7.54 4.59
CA ARG A 53 4.69 8.83 5.31
C ARG A 53 3.96 9.98 4.59
N GLY A 54 3.49 9.74 3.37
CA GLY A 54 2.81 10.72 2.55
C GLY A 54 2.86 10.30 1.09
N TYR A 55 1.80 10.61 0.36
CA TYR A 55 1.72 10.41 -1.08
C TYR A 55 2.37 11.63 -1.74
N HIS A 56 3.63 11.50 -2.13
CA HIS A 56 4.34 12.55 -2.84
C HIS A 56 4.58 12.11 -4.28
N ALA A 57 4.29 13.00 -5.23
CA ALA A 57 4.80 12.92 -6.60
C ALA A 57 6.21 13.52 -6.65
#